data_AF-A0A2S9FKJ3-F1
#
_entry.id   AF-A0A2S9FKJ3-F1
#
_cell.length_a   1.000
_cell.length_b   1.000
_cell.length_c   1.000
_cell.angle_alpha   90.00
_cell.angle_beta   90.00
_cell.angle_gamma   90.00
#
_symmetry.space_group_name_H-M   'P 1'
#
loop_
_entity.id
_entity.type
_entity.pdbx_description
1 polymer ?
#
loop_
_entity_poly.entity_id
_entity_poly.type
_entity_poly.pdbx_seq_one_letter_code
_entity_poly.pdbx_strand_id
1 'polypeptide(L)'
;WDGDDETGLAGFADRLAARLDELRPGLRYANLAIRGKQIRDVLDFQLPQALEMRADLVTVCIGMNDMTRPALGFDRALEQLDAVYVRLAASGATVVTTTFPDLARILPIGRVLGKRVLAINEQIRAAATQHGFRLVDLFAAPSMTQPDTWSPDRVHGSPKGHMLFAAAAA
;
A
#
# COMPACT_ATOMS: atom_id res chain seq x y z
N TRP A 1 1.75 7.91 -13.09
CA TRP A 1 1.10 9.22 -12.96
C TRP A 1 -0.33 9.06 -13.35
N ASP A 2 -1.17 9.53 -12.47
CA ASP A 2 -2.61 9.50 -12.59
C ASP A 2 -3.09 10.94 -12.61
N GLY A 3 -2.89 11.58 -13.76
CA GLY A 3 -3.02 13.03 -13.92
C GLY A 3 -1.72 13.80 -13.65
N ASP A 4 -1.90 15.11 -13.53
CA ASP A 4 -0.90 16.16 -13.34
C ASP A 4 -1.51 17.35 -12.56
N ASP A 5 -0.78 18.46 -12.46
CA ASP A 5 -1.25 19.65 -11.73
C ASP A 5 -2.47 20.30 -12.40
N GLU A 6 -2.79 20.00 -13.66
CA GLU A 6 -3.95 20.55 -14.40
C GLU A 6 -5.20 19.67 -14.25
N THR A 7 -5.02 18.35 -14.31
CA THR A 7 -6.10 17.36 -14.29
C THR A 7 -6.39 16.79 -12.91
N GLY A 8 -5.49 17.04 -11.95
CA GLY A 8 -5.55 16.56 -10.58
C GLY A 8 -4.97 15.15 -10.44
N LEU A 9 -4.32 14.90 -9.31
CA LEU A 9 -3.81 13.58 -8.95
C LEU A 9 -4.89 12.81 -8.18
N ALA A 10 -5.61 11.91 -8.86
CA ALA A 10 -6.52 10.98 -8.19
C ALA A 10 -5.78 9.66 -7.96
N GLY A 11 -5.56 9.25 -6.72
CA GLY A 11 -4.95 7.95 -6.42
C GLY A 11 -5.97 6.81 -6.38
N PHE A 12 -5.51 5.61 -5.99
CA PHE A 12 -6.44 4.51 -5.70
C PHE A 12 -7.28 4.84 -4.45
N ALA A 13 -6.69 5.53 -3.46
CA ALA A 13 -7.35 5.87 -2.21
C ALA A 13 -8.55 6.82 -2.45
N ASP A 14 -8.38 7.84 -3.30
CA ASP A 14 -9.46 8.78 -3.64
C ASP A 14 -10.58 8.08 -4.41
N ARG A 15 -10.23 7.16 -5.32
CA ARG A 15 -11.21 6.34 -6.06
C ARG A 15 -11.94 5.34 -5.17
N LEU A 16 -11.24 4.73 -4.22
CA LEU A 16 -11.85 3.86 -3.22
C LEU A 16 -12.83 4.66 -2.36
N ALA A 17 -12.43 5.85 -1.90
CA ALA A 17 -13.29 6.73 -1.12
C ALA A 17 -14.56 7.11 -1.88
N ALA A 18 -14.44 7.57 -3.13
CA ALA A 18 -15.60 7.88 -3.97
C ALA A 18 -16.53 6.67 -4.13
N ARG A 19 -15.98 5.49 -4.41
CA ARG A 19 -16.77 4.26 -4.57
C ARG A 19 -17.47 3.81 -3.28
N LEU A 20 -16.81 3.94 -2.14
CA LEU A 20 -17.41 3.60 -0.85
C LEU A 20 -18.51 4.59 -0.47
N ASP A 21 -18.36 5.88 -0.80
CA ASP A 21 -19.40 6.89 -0.56
C ASP A 21 -20.62 6.66 -1.46
N GLU A 22 -20.44 6.22 -2.71
CA GLU A 22 -21.55 5.81 -3.59
C GLU A 22 -22.36 4.64 -3.00
N LEU A 23 -21.68 3.66 -2.38
CA LEU A 23 -22.33 2.50 -1.76
C LEU A 23 -22.92 2.82 -0.38
N ARG A 24 -22.28 3.71 0.37
CA ARG A 24 -22.67 4.11 1.72
C ARG A 24 -22.40 5.61 1.92
N PRO A 25 -23.35 6.47 1.52
CA PRO A 25 -23.18 7.93 1.58
C PRO A 25 -22.85 8.47 2.96
N GLY A 26 -22.02 9.50 3.00
CA GLY A 26 -21.57 10.16 4.23
C GLY A 26 -20.18 9.73 4.69
N LEU A 27 -19.37 9.16 3.79
CA LEU A 27 -18.00 8.78 4.08
C LEU A 27 -17.18 10.03 4.46
N ARG A 28 -16.50 9.97 5.60
CA ARG A 28 -15.43 10.92 5.94
C ARG A 28 -14.10 10.32 5.53
N TYR A 29 -13.36 11.02 4.69
CA TYR A 29 -12.12 10.54 4.10
C TYR A 29 -10.96 11.49 4.41
N ALA A 30 -9.80 10.90 4.70
CA ALA A 30 -8.54 11.61 4.81
C ALA A 30 -7.42 10.75 4.19
N ASN A 31 -6.58 11.37 3.38
CA ASN A 31 -5.39 10.73 2.83
C ASN A 31 -4.14 11.28 3.54
N LEU A 32 -3.48 10.42 4.32
CA LEU A 32 -2.25 10.78 5.02
C LEU A 32 -0.99 10.39 4.25
N ALA A 33 -1.10 9.74 3.09
CA ALA A 33 0.05 9.24 2.35
C ALA A 33 0.91 10.38 1.78
N ILE A 34 2.20 10.34 2.06
CA ILE A 34 3.19 11.26 1.50
C ILE A 34 4.19 10.45 0.68
N ARG A 35 4.47 10.91 -0.55
CA ARG A 35 5.40 10.24 -1.47
C ARG A 35 6.80 10.10 -0.87
N GLY A 36 7.44 8.97 -1.12
CA GLY A 36 8.84 8.73 -0.72
C GLY A 36 9.04 8.37 0.75
N LYS A 37 7.97 8.33 1.55
CA LYS A 37 8.02 7.95 2.96
C LYS A 37 8.42 6.49 3.15
N GLN A 38 9.16 6.24 4.22
CA GLN A 38 9.58 4.92 4.69
C GLN A 38 8.67 4.45 5.82
N ILE A 39 8.76 3.19 6.19
CA ILE A 39 7.96 2.61 7.27
C ILE A 39 8.17 3.38 8.59
N ARG A 40 9.41 3.81 8.86
CA ARG A 40 9.71 4.66 10.03
C ARG A 40 8.91 5.96 10.04
N ASP A 41 8.78 6.63 8.90
CA ASP A 41 8.03 7.88 8.85
C ASP A 41 6.53 7.65 9.13
N VAL A 42 5.98 6.53 8.65
CA VAL A 42 4.61 6.13 8.97
C VAL A 42 4.46 5.92 10.47
N LEU A 43 5.37 5.15 11.07
CA LEU A 43 5.34 4.85 12.49
C LEU A 43 5.44 6.10 13.37
N ASP A 44 6.34 7.02 13.02
CA ASP A 44 6.67 8.20 13.82
C ASP A 44 5.66 9.36 13.63
N PHE A 45 5.05 9.50 12.43
CA PHE A 45 4.26 10.68 12.09
C PHE A 45 2.83 10.40 11.59
N GLN A 46 2.64 9.46 10.67
CA GLN A 46 1.33 9.28 10.01
C GLN A 46 0.40 8.37 10.82
N LEU A 47 0.94 7.32 11.44
CA LEU A 47 0.16 6.35 12.22
C LEU A 47 -0.48 6.97 13.47
N PRO A 48 0.21 7.79 14.28
CA PRO A 48 -0.44 8.47 15.42
C PRO A 48 -1.66 9.28 14.99
N GLN A 49 -1.53 10.06 13.92
CA GLN A 49 -2.63 10.87 13.36
C GLN A 49 -3.79 9.98 12.86
N ALA A 50 -3.49 8.88 12.16
CA ALA A 50 -4.51 7.94 11.69
C ALA A 50 -5.30 7.32 12.86
N LEU A 51 -4.61 6.98 13.96
CA LEU A 51 -5.23 6.39 15.15
C LEU A 51 -6.12 7.40 15.89
N GLU A 52 -5.71 8.66 15.98
CA GLU A 52 -6.51 9.74 16.58
C GLU A 52 -7.82 9.99 15.83
N MET A 53 -7.85 9.75 14.51
CA MET A 53 -9.07 9.87 13.72
C MET A 53 -10.13 8.81 14.05
N ARG A 54 -9.74 7.71 14.72
CA ARG A 54 -10.62 6.58 15.06
C ARG A 54 -11.44 6.09 13.85
N ALA A 55 -10.76 5.94 12.71
CA ALA A 55 -11.39 5.54 11.47
C ALA A 55 -11.95 4.11 11.55
N ASP A 56 -13.09 3.86 10.90
CA ASP A 56 -13.68 2.52 10.78
C ASP A 56 -12.93 1.62 9.77
N LEU A 57 -12.24 2.26 8.81
CA LEU A 57 -11.47 1.63 7.73
C LEU A 57 -10.13 2.33 7.57
N VAL A 58 -9.04 1.55 7.52
CA VAL A 58 -7.70 2.04 7.21
C VAL A 58 -7.12 1.23 6.06
N THR A 59 -6.63 1.89 5.02
CA THR A 59 -5.79 1.27 4.00
C THR A 59 -4.32 1.60 4.28
N VAL A 60 -3.45 0.61 4.18
CA VAL A 60 -2.00 0.78 4.43
C VAL A 60 -1.19 0.04 3.36
N CYS A 61 -0.35 0.79 2.65
CA CYS A 61 0.57 0.27 1.65
C CYS A 61 1.91 1.00 1.83
N ILE A 62 2.89 0.32 2.44
CA ILE A 62 4.19 0.92 2.79
C ILE A 62 5.29 -0.14 2.76
N GLY A 63 6.52 0.27 2.44
CA GLY A 63 7.71 -0.60 2.47
C GLY A 63 8.52 -0.68 1.18
N MET A 64 8.00 -0.20 0.05
CA MET A 64 8.74 -0.21 -1.23
C MET A 64 10.02 0.63 -1.16
N ASN A 65 9.97 1.79 -0.52
CA ASN A 65 11.14 2.67 -0.37
C ASN A 65 12.23 2.04 0.51
N ASP A 66 11.84 1.22 1.49
CA ASP A 66 12.73 0.53 2.41
C ASP A 66 13.53 -0.61 1.73
N MET A 67 13.04 -1.15 0.61
CA MET A 67 13.70 -2.24 -0.13
C MET A 67 15.10 -1.87 -0.63
N THR A 68 15.38 -0.58 -0.82
CA THR A 68 16.66 -0.08 -1.34
C THR A 68 17.73 0.13 -0.24
N ARG A 69 17.36 -0.03 1.04
CA ARG A 69 18.25 0.20 2.18
C ARG A 69 19.35 -0.86 2.29
N PRO A 70 20.49 -0.59 2.95
CA PRO A 70 21.42 -1.64 3.36
C PRO A 70 20.72 -2.74 4.19
N ALA A 71 21.29 -3.95 4.27
CA ALA A 71 20.67 -5.12 4.91
C ALA A 71 20.10 -4.83 6.31
N LEU A 72 20.95 -4.34 7.23
CA LEU A 72 20.51 -3.97 8.59
C LEU A 72 19.38 -2.93 8.61
N GLY A 73 19.35 -2.03 7.62
CA GLY A 73 18.28 -1.04 7.49
C GLY A 73 16.96 -1.65 7.03
N PHE A 74 17.00 -2.69 6.21
CA PHE A 74 15.82 -3.41 5.76
C PHE A 74 15.26 -4.32 6.86
N ASP A 75 16.11 -5.02 7.59
CA ASP A 75 15.67 -5.85 8.73
C ASP A 75 14.97 -4.99 9.79
N ARG A 76 15.52 -3.82 10.10
CA ARG A 76 14.85 -2.83 10.97
C ARG A 76 13.52 -2.35 10.39
N ALA A 77 13.42 -2.18 9.08
CA ALA A 77 12.16 -1.76 8.45
C ALA A 77 11.07 -2.83 8.59
N LEU A 78 11.43 -4.12 8.52
CA LEU A 78 10.53 -5.23 8.80
C LEU A 78 10.04 -5.19 10.25
N GLU A 79 10.92 -5.02 11.24
CA GLU A 79 10.50 -4.85 12.64
C GLU A 79 9.54 -3.65 12.83
N GLN A 80 9.80 -2.55 12.13
CA GLN A 80 8.92 -1.37 12.17
C GLN A 80 7.56 -1.63 11.50
N LEU A 81 7.52 -2.44 10.44
CA LEU A 81 6.28 -2.81 9.77
C LEU A 81 5.38 -3.63 10.71
N ASP A 82 5.98 -4.53 11.47
CA ASP A 82 5.28 -5.30 12.51
C ASP A 82 4.66 -4.36 13.55
N ALA A 83 5.44 -3.40 14.06
CA ALA A 83 4.97 -2.41 15.02
C ALA A 83 3.80 -1.55 14.48
N VAL A 84 3.82 -1.19 13.19
CA VAL A 84 2.70 -0.50 12.52
C VAL A 84 1.46 -1.39 12.53
N TYR A 85 1.60 -2.65 12.13
CA TYR A 85 0.47 -3.58 12.07
C TYR A 85 -0.12 -3.94 13.42
N VAL A 86 0.71 -4.16 14.45
CA VAL A 86 0.23 -4.39 15.83
C VAL A 86 -0.63 -3.21 16.32
N ARG A 87 -0.18 -1.97 16.06
CA ARG A 87 -0.92 -0.76 16.44
C ARG A 87 -2.21 -0.57 15.65
N LEU A 88 -2.20 -0.87 14.36
CA LEU A 88 -3.41 -0.83 13.53
C LEU A 88 -4.41 -1.91 13.95
N ALA A 89 -3.96 -3.11 14.30
CA ALA A 89 -4.81 -4.19 14.80
C ALA A 89 -5.52 -3.79 16.12
N ALA A 90 -4.84 -3.02 16.96
CA ALA A 90 -5.41 -2.52 18.22
C ALA A 90 -6.39 -1.34 18.05
N SER A 91 -6.52 -0.76 16.85
CA SER A 91 -7.38 0.42 16.64
C SER A 91 -8.88 0.09 16.58
N GLY A 92 -9.22 -1.17 16.31
CA GLY A 92 -10.60 -1.61 16.04
C GLY A 92 -11.10 -1.34 14.62
N ALA A 93 -10.28 -0.71 13.76
CA ALA A 93 -10.62 -0.49 12.36
C ALA A 93 -10.57 -1.79 11.55
N THR A 94 -11.37 -1.86 10.48
CA THR A 94 -11.07 -2.79 9.39
C THR A 94 -9.81 -2.31 8.69
N VAL A 95 -8.77 -3.14 8.63
CA VAL A 95 -7.51 -2.78 7.96
C VAL A 95 -7.41 -3.53 6.63
N VAL A 96 -7.07 -2.80 5.57
CA VAL A 96 -6.76 -3.35 4.24
C VAL A 96 -5.28 -3.07 3.95
N THR A 97 -4.53 -4.13 3.66
CA THR A 97 -3.11 -4.04 3.25
C THR A 97 -2.88 -4.75 1.92
N THR A 98 -1.69 -4.59 1.36
CA THR A 98 -1.34 -5.15 0.04
C THR A 98 0.04 -5.75 0.02
N THR A 99 0.20 -6.89 -0.65
CA THR A 99 1.53 -7.32 -1.08
C THR A 99 2.08 -6.39 -2.16
N PHE A 100 3.40 -6.40 -2.35
CA PHE A 100 4.04 -5.82 -3.52
C PHE A 100 4.02 -6.81 -4.69
N PRO A 101 3.98 -6.31 -5.94
CA PRO A 101 3.96 -7.18 -7.11
C PRO A 101 5.31 -7.89 -7.30
N ASP A 102 5.31 -8.96 -8.09
CA ASP A 102 6.55 -9.63 -8.49
C ASP A 102 7.39 -8.73 -9.42
N LEU A 103 8.32 -7.99 -8.82
CA LEU A 103 9.19 -7.07 -9.54
C LEU A 103 10.02 -7.76 -10.63
N ALA A 104 10.35 -9.05 -10.48
CA ALA A 104 11.13 -9.77 -11.48
C ALA A 104 10.36 -9.98 -12.79
N ARG A 105 9.02 -9.88 -12.76
CA ARG A 105 8.14 -9.95 -13.93
C ARG A 105 7.87 -8.59 -14.58
N ILE A 106 8.20 -7.49 -13.89
CA ILE A 106 7.81 -6.13 -14.29
C ILE A 106 9.03 -5.28 -14.67
N LEU A 107 10.14 -5.45 -13.95
CA LEU A 107 11.35 -4.64 -14.10
C LEU A 107 12.57 -5.52 -14.40
N PRO A 108 13.45 -5.12 -15.34
CA PRO A 108 14.69 -5.85 -15.62
C PRO A 108 15.60 -6.05 -14.38
N ILE A 109 15.63 -5.06 -13.47
CA ILE A 109 16.38 -5.10 -12.20
C ILE A 109 15.65 -5.86 -11.07
N GLY A 110 14.40 -6.29 -11.30
CA GLY A 110 13.54 -6.86 -10.25
C GLY A 110 14.13 -8.08 -9.52
N ARG A 111 15.03 -8.83 -10.17
CA ARG A 111 15.73 -9.98 -9.56
C ARG A 111 16.62 -9.59 -8.37
N VAL A 112 17.17 -8.37 -8.37
CA VAL A 112 18.04 -7.88 -7.28
C VAL A 112 17.25 -7.67 -5.99
N LEU A 113 16.01 -7.17 -6.12
CA LEU A 113 15.14 -6.92 -4.97
C LEU A 113 14.20 -8.10 -4.65
N GLY A 114 14.17 -9.13 -5.49
CA GLY A 114 13.21 -10.25 -5.37
C GLY A 114 13.18 -10.89 -3.98
N LYS A 115 14.34 -11.16 -3.36
CA LYS A 115 14.39 -11.72 -2.00
C LYS A 115 13.73 -10.81 -0.96
N ARG A 116 13.87 -9.49 -1.10
CA ARG A 116 13.29 -8.49 -0.19
C ARG A 116 11.80 -8.32 -0.40
N VAL A 117 11.35 -8.36 -1.66
CA VAL A 117 9.92 -8.40 -2.00
C VAL A 117 9.26 -9.62 -1.37
N LEU A 118 9.89 -10.79 -1.47
CA LEU A 118 9.37 -12.01 -0.85
C LEU A 118 9.31 -11.88 0.68
N ALA A 119 10.38 -11.41 1.33
CA ALA A 119 10.43 -11.26 2.78
C ALA A 119 9.36 -10.30 3.32
N ILE A 120 9.22 -9.11 2.72
CA ILE A 120 8.20 -8.16 3.18
C ILE A 120 6.78 -8.66 2.88
N ASN A 121 6.57 -9.32 1.74
CA ASN A 121 5.26 -9.89 1.40
C ASN A 121 4.87 -11.02 2.35
N GLU A 122 5.82 -11.84 2.77
CA GLU A 122 5.59 -12.87 3.80
C GLU A 122 5.13 -12.24 5.10
N GLN A 123 5.79 -11.17 5.55
CA GLN A 123 5.37 -10.46 6.75
C GLN A 123 3.99 -9.80 6.61
N ILE A 124 3.69 -9.21 5.45
CA ILE A 124 2.36 -8.64 5.16
C ILE A 124 1.28 -9.71 5.23
N ARG A 125 1.52 -10.88 4.63
CA ARG A 125 0.59 -12.02 4.68
C ARG A 125 0.43 -12.55 6.09
N ALA A 126 1.53 -12.73 6.83
CA ALA A 126 1.51 -13.19 8.21
C ALA A 126 0.70 -12.24 9.10
N ALA A 127 0.92 -10.93 9.00
CA ALA A 127 0.15 -9.93 9.72
C ALA A 127 -1.33 -9.95 9.33
N ALA A 128 -1.65 -10.08 8.04
CA ALA A 128 -3.03 -10.18 7.59
C ALA A 128 -3.74 -11.42 8.15
N THR A 129 -3.08 -12.58 8.18
CA THR A 129 -3.62 -13.79 8.82
C THR A 129 -3.75 -13.63 10.33
N GLN A 130 -2.72 -13.12 11.00
CA GLN A 130 -2.68 -12.99 12.46
C GLN A 130 -3.71 -12.00 13.00
N HIS A 131 -3.88 -10.87 12.33
CA HIS A 131 -4.73 -9.76 12.78
C HIS A 131 -6.08 -9.67 12.06
N GLY A 132 -6.35 -10.57 11.10
CA GLY A 132 -7.59 -10.57 10.33
C GLY A 132 -7.72 -9.41 9.33
N PHE A 133 -6.59 -8.86 8.85
CA PHE A 133 -6.63 -7.79 7.86
C PHE A 133 -7.11 -8.32 6.50
N ARG A 134 -7.76 -7.45 5.73
CA ARG A 134 -8.07 -7.71 4.33
C ARG A 134 -6.80 -7.52 3.51
N LEU A 135 -6.53 -8.44 2.59
CA LEU A 135 -5.32 -8.44 1.78
C LEU A 135 -5.67 -8.33 0.29
N VAL A 136 -5.16 -7.29 -0.36
CA VAL A 136 -5.09 -7.22 -1.83
C VAL A 136 -3.77 -7.83 -2.28
N ASP A 137 -3.82 -9.01 -2.87
CA ASP A 137 -2.60 -9.72 -3.30
C ASP A 137 -2.13 -9.28 -4.69
N LEU A 138 -1.25 -8.29 -4.73
CA LEU A 138 -0.65 -7.80 -5.98
C LEU A 138 0.42 -8.77 -6.52
N PHE A 139 1.05 -9.57 -5.68
CA PHE A 139 2.11 -10.49 -6.13
C PHE A 139 1.60 -11.51 -7.15
N ALA A 140 0.38 -12.02 -6.95
CA ALA A 140 -0.25 -13.00 -7.83
C ALA A 140 -1.17 -12.38 -8.91
N ALA A 141 -1.46 -11.07 -8.83
CA ALA A 141 -2.45 -10.42 -9.69
C ALA A 141 -1.99 -10.38 -11.17
N PRO A 142 -2.76 -10.94 -12.12
CA PRO A 142 -2.41 -10.92 -13.54
C PRO A 142 -2.27 -9.51 -14.13
N SER A 143 -3.02 -8.55 -13.58
CA SER A 143 -2.96 -7.14 -14.00
C SER A 143 -1.58 -6.52 -13.78
N MET A 144 -0.78 -7.01 -12.84
CA MET A 144 0.54 -6.46 -12.54
C MET A 144 1.55 -6.69 -13.66
N THR A 145 1.32 -7.64 -14.57
CA THR A 145 2.17 -7.82 -15.76
C THR A 145 1.65 -7.10 -17.00
N GLN A 146 0.51 -6.41 -16.93
CA GLN A 146 -0.03 -5.66 -18.05
C GLN A 146 0.64 -4.26 -18.10
N PRO A 147 1.27 -3.86 -19.22
CA PRO A 147 2.00 -2.59 -19.28
C PRO A 147 1.13 -1.36 -19.01
N ASP A 148 -0.13 -1.38 -19.42
CA ASP A 148 -1.08 -0.27 -19.25
C ASP A 148 -1.64 -0.15 -17.82
N THR A 149 -1.36 -1.11 -16.92
CA THR A 149 -1.58 -0.98 -15.46
C THR A 149 -0.59 0.01 -14.84
N TRP A 150 0.55 0.22 -15.49
CA TRP A 150 1.62 1.05 -14.98
C TRP A 150 1.73 2.36 -15.74
N SER A 151 2.25 3.36 -15.06
CA SER A 151 2.67 4.60 -15.70
C SER A 151 3.98 4.41 -16.47
N PRO A 152 4.43 5.39 -17.26
CA PRO A 152 5.64 5.28 -18.06
C PRO A 152 6.90 4.88 -17.26
N ASP A 153 6.95 5.22 -15.96
CA ASP A 153 8.07 4.85 -15.07
C ASP A 153 8.07 3.38 -14.61
N ARG A 154 6.98 2.64 -14.86
CA ARG A 154 6.78 1.24 -14.46
C ARG A 154 6.87 0.96 -12.95
N VAL A 155 6.78 2.01 -12.13
CA VAL A 155 6.81 1.92 -10.67
C VAL A 155 5.46 2.35 -10.09
N HIS A 156 4.84 3.38 -10.67
CA HIS A 156 3.55 3.89 -10.21
C HIS A 156 2.42 3.39 -11.09
N GLY A 157 1.21 3.31 -10.53
CA GLY A 157 0.00 2.99 -11.27
C GLY A 157 -0.30 4.02 -12.37
N SER A 158 -0.88 3.54 -13.46
CA SER A 158 -1.65 4.38 -14.39
C SER A 158 -3.05 4.63 -13.82
N PRO A 159 -3.88 5.48 -14.46
CA PRO A 159 -5.30 5.57 -14.11
C PRO A 159 -6.01 4.20 -14.09
N LYS A 160 -5.71 3.33 -15.07
CA LYS A 160 -6.22 1.95 -15.09
C LYS A 160 -5.74 1.16 -13.86
N GLY A 161 -4.47 1.25 -13.51
CA GLY A 161 -3.91 0.59 -12.34
C GLY A 161 -4.57 1.03 -11.03
N HIS A 162 -4.78 2.34 -10.85
CA HIS A 162 -5.47 2.87 -9.68
C HIS A 162 -6.94 2.46 -9.62
N MET A 163 -7.65 2.42 -10.75
CA MET A 163 -9.03 1.88 -10.81
C MET A 163 -9.10 0.40 -10.42
N LEU A 164 -8.20 -0.43 -10.95
CA LEU A 164 -8.15 -1.86 -10.63
C LEU A 164 -7.83 -2.09 -9.14
N PHE A 165 -6.90 -1.31 -8.59
CA PHE A 165 -6.54 -1.43 -7.19
C PHE A 165 -7.68 -0.96 -6.28
N ALA A 166 -8.32 0.18 -6.57
CA ALA A 166 -9.51 0.62 -5.85
C ALA A 166 -10.64 -0.43 -5.89
N ALA A 167 -10.83 -1.08 -7.05
CA ALA A 167 -11.82 -2.14 -7.19
C ALA A 167 -11.50 -3.42 -6.40
N ALA A 168 -10.22 -3.77 -6.26
CA ALA A 168 -9.80 -4.92 -5.47
C ALA A 168 -9.85 -4.66 -3.96
N ALA A 169 -9.78 -3.38 -3.54
CA ALA A 169 -9.82 -2.98 -2.14
C ALA A 169 -11.22 -2.70 -1.58
N ALA A 170 -12.22 -2.50 -2.46
CA ALA A 170 -13.63 -2.27 -2.12
C ALA A 170 -14.36 -3.57 -1.78
#